data_AF-A0AAD7W3E2-F1
#
_entry.id   AF-A0AAD7W3E2-F1
#
_cell.length_a   1.000
_cell.length_b   1.000
_cell.length_c   1.000
_cell.angle_alpha   90.00
_cell.angle_beta   90.00
_cell.angle_gamma   90.00
#
_symmetry.space_group_name_H-M   'P 1'
#
loop_
_entity.id
_entity.type
_entity.pdbx_description
1 polymer ?
#
loop_
_entity_poly.entity_id
_entity_poly.type
_entity_poly.pdbx_seq_one_letter_code
_entity_poly.pdbx_strand_id
1 'polypeptide(L)'
;MEQEAAERMWARSVNRHQVCYTEMLSDGDSAAFREVVALNPYPGIIVEKLECINHAHKRMGTALRELNSQGKLGGKGAGKLTAKKCKSLQNYYRGAILNNQKSIDGMKAAIWAGLLHSMSSDENPMHTRCSLSWCWYRKAEEDGDIPDSHTQHTQNFLTREVGQKLIPVYHRMLSDSLLQRMQHGGTQNANECLNSVIWARCQKTVFVGKSRIEAAAGMAIATFNEGACAMLGAMERLWLQSTVITVDAMRDTDLLRISKAEAITSSAVKRRRKSLSTAKKLKRHQQGLGEGLTYGAGMA
;
A
#
# COMPACT_ATOMS: atom_id res chain seq x y z
N MET A 1 6.44 -17.35 -10.01
CA MET A 1 6.43 -17.68 -8.57
C MET A 1 5.05 -17.50 -7.97
N GLU A 2 4.45 -16.31 -8.00
CA GLU A 2 3.11 -16.10 -7.41
C GLU A 2 2.02 -16.92 -8.09
N GLN A 3 2.06 -17.06 -9.42
CA GLN A 3 1.17 -17.95 -10.19
C GLN A 3 1.27 -19.40 -9.71
N GLU A 4 2.46 -19.99 -9.83
CA GLU A 4 2.76 -21.35 -9.36
C GLU A 4 2.35 -21.58 -7.89
N ALA A 5 2.60 -20.60 -7.03
CA ALA A 5 2.23 -20.68 -5.62
C ALA A 5 0.71 -20.70 -5.45
N ALA A 6 -0.01 -19.81 -6.15
CA ALA A 6 -1.47 -19.79 -6.15
C ALA A 6 -2.04 -21.10 -6.70
N GLU A 7 -1.60 -21.56 -7.87
CA GLU A 7 -2.05 -22.82 -8.47
C GLU A 7 -1.89 -23.99 -7.49
N ARG A 8 -0.69 -24.20 -6.95
CA ARG A 8 -0.44 -25.30 -5.99
C ARG A 8 -1.25 -25.17 -4.70
N MET A 9 -1.39 -23.96 -4.17
CA MET A 9 -2.12 -23.73 -2.92
C MET A 9 -3.60 -24.00 -3.09
N TRP A 10 -4.19 -23.53 -4.19
CA TRP A 10 -5.61 -23.67 -4.47
C TRP A 10 -5.94 -25.12 -4.88
N ALA A 11 -5.13 -25.76 -5.72
CA ALA A 11 -5.33 -27.15 -6.16
C ALA A 11 -5.37 -28.17 -5.01
N ARG A 12 -4.55 -27.98 -3.96
CA ARG A 12 -4.44 -28.94 -2.85
C ARG A 12 -5.36 -28.63 -1.66
N SER A 13 -6.05 -27.50 -1.67
CA SER A 13 -6.76 -26.95 -0.51
C SER A 13 -7.84 -27.90 0.03
N VAL A 14 -8.71 -28.44 -0.84
CA VAL A 14 -9.78 -29.37 -0.43
C VAL A 14 -9.16 -30.66 0.12
N ASN A 15 -8.32 -31.32 -0.66
CA ASN A 15 -7.77 -32.63 -0.29
C ASN A 15 -6.94 -32.59 0.99
N ARG A 16 -6.17 -31.51 1.21
CA ARG A 16 -5.25 -31.42 2.34
C ARG A 16 -5.84 -30.74 3.57
N HIS A 17 -6.76 -29.80 3.38
CA HIS A 17 -7.23 -28.91 4.44
C HIS A 17 -8.75 -28.85 4.58
N GLN A 18 -9.51 -29.50 3.68
CA GLN A 18 -10.98 -29.50 3.69
C GLN A 18 -11.57 -28.07 3.66
N VAL A 19 -10.92 -27.17 2.91
CA VAL A 19 -11.36 -25.78 2.74
C VAL A 19 -11.46 -25.39 1.26
N CYS A 20 -12.43 -24.54 0.96
CA CYS A 20 -12.56 -23.86 -0.33
C CYS A 20 -12.31 -22.36 -0.12
N TYR A 21 -11.41 -21.78 -0.91
CA TYR A 21 -11.23 -20.33 -0.94
C TYR A 21 -12.26 -19.72 -1.89
N THR A 22 -12.97 -18.69 -1.44
CA THR A 22 -13.98 -17.99 -2.25
C THR A 22 -13.47 -16.66 -2.80
N GLU A 23 -12.40 -16.12 -2.22
CA GLU A 23 -11.90 -14.77 -2.51
C GLU A 23 -10.38 -14.79 -2.67
N MET A 24 -9.87 -14.01 -3.62
CA MET A 24 -8.43 -13.81 -3.81
C MET A 24 -8.07 -12.33 -3.82
N LEU A 25 -7.35 -11.90 -2.80
CA LEU A 25 -6.75 -10.56 -2.75
C LEU A 25 -5.51 -10.48 -3.64
N SER A 26 -5.61 -9.65 -4.68
CA SER A 26 -4.52 -9.45 -5.64
C SER A 26 -4.42 -8.02 -6.16
N ASP A 27 -3.27 -7.73 -6.77
CA ASP A 27 -3.04 -6.52 -7.55
C ASP A 27 -3.93 -6.47 -8.81
N GLY A 28 -3.98 -5.30 -9.47
CA GLY A 28 -4.88 -5.03 -10.59
C GLY A 28 -4.85 -6.02 -11.73
N ASP A 29 -3.66 -6.25 -12.26
CA ASP A 29 -3.40 -7.24 -13.27
C ASP A 29 -2.66 -8.40 -12.59
N SER A 30 -3.43 -9.39 -12.14
CA SER A 30 -2.89 -10.55 -11.45
C SER A 30 -2.94 -11.76 -12.36
N ALA A 31 -1.77 -12.11 -12.89
CA ALA A 31 -1.60 -13.34 -13.64
C ALA A 31 -1.89 -14.58 -12.76
N ALA A 32 -1.67 -14.47 -11.43
CA ALA A 32 -2.00 -15.51 -10.47
C ALA A 32 -3.52 -15.73 -10.32
N PHE A 33 -4.32 -14.65 -10.32
CA PHE A 33 -5.78 -14.80 -10.32
C PHE A 33 -6.30 -15.47 -11.59
N ARG A 34 -5.76 -15.11 -12.76
CA ARG A 34 -6.11 -15.78 -14.02
C ARG A 34 -5.85 -17.29 -13.96
N GLU A 35 -4.72 -17.67 -13.39
CA GLU A 35 -4.36 -19.09 -13.23
C GLU A 35 -5.34 -19.82 -12.31
N VAL A 36 -5.70 -19.22 -11.18
CA VAL A 36 -6.68 -19.80 -10.24
C VAL A 36 -8.06 -19.98 -10.90
N VAL A 37 -8.50 -19.00 -11.69
CA VAL A 37 -9.75 -19.11 -12.45
C VAL A 37 -9.67 -20.23 -13.49
N ALA A 38 -8.56 -20.32 -14.23
CA ALA A 38 -8.36 -21.37 -15.23
C ALA A 38 -8.29 -22.77 -14.62
N LEU A 39 -7.67 -22.90 -13.45
CA LEU A 39 -7.58 -24.14 -12.68
C LEU A 39 -8.96 -24.66 -12.25
N ASN A 40 -9.94 -23.76 -12.04
CA ASN A 40 -11.28 -24.07 -11.53
C ASN A 40 -11.25 -25.08 -10.36
N PRO A 41 -10.55 -24.76 -9.25
CA PRO A 41 -10.26 -25.72 -8.19
C PRO A 41 -11.52 -26.19 -7.45
N TYR A 42 -12.63 -25.45 -7.58
CA TYR A 42 -13.88 -25.71 -6.87
C TYR A 42 -15.06 -25.66 -7.84
N PRO A 43 -15.49 -26.80 -8.41
CA PRO A 43 -16.63 -26.84 -9.31
C PRO A 43 -17.88 -26.21 -8.69
N GLY A 44 -18.49 -25.24 -9.39
CA GLY A 44 -19.70 -24.54 -8.94
C GLY A 44 -19.45 -23.35 -8.00
N ILE A 45 -18.21 -23.08 -7.60
CA ILE A 45 -17.85 -21.91 -6.78
C ILE A 45 -17.09 -20.90 -7.64
N ILE A 46 -17.61 -19.68 -7.72
CA ILE A 46 -16.93 -18.57 -8.40
C ILE A 46 -15.94 -17.94 -7.42
N VAL A 47 -14.68 -17.89 -7.82
CA VAL A 47 -13.64 -17.20 -7.05
C VAL A 47 -13.70 -15.70 -7.33
N GLU A 48 -13.99 -14.91 -6.30
CA GLU A 48 -14.07 -13.46 -6.41
C GLU A 48 -12.69 -12.81 -6.30
N LYS A 49 -12.42 -11.85 -7.18
CA LYS A 49 -11.19 -11.06 -7.12
C LYS A 49 -11.39 -9.88 -6.17
N LEU A 50 -10.57 -9.80 -5.13
CA LEU A 50 -10.42 -8.61 -4.30
C LEU A 50 -9.24 -7.78 -4.76
N GLU A 51 -9.36 -6.45 -4.68
CA GLU A 51 -8.36 -5.50 -5.17
C GLU A 51 -7.53 -4.91 -4.02
N CYS A 52 -6.20 -4.94 -4.16
CA CYS A 52 -5.27 -4.36 -3.20
C CYS A 52 -5.37 -2.82 -3.18
N ILE A 53 -5.68 -2.24 -2.01
CA ILE A 53 -5.81 -0.77 -1.86
C ILE A 53 -4.49 -0.04 -2.12
N ASN A 54 -3.36 -0.63 -1.71
CA ASN A 54 -2.05 -0.01 -1.98
C ASN A 54 -1.76 0.04 -3.49
N HIS A 55 -2.21 -0.96 -4.24
CA HIS A 55 -2.08 -0.97 -5.69
C HIS A 55 -3.03 0.03 -6.35
N ALA A 56 -4.29 0.10 -5.93
CA ALA A 56 -5.22 1.12 -6.42
C ALA A 56 -4.73 2.56 -6.12
N HIS A 57 -4.15 2.78 -4.93
CA HIS A 57 -3.49 4.04 -4.55
C HIS A 57 -2.34 4.39 -5.50
N LYS A 58 -1.46 3.42 -5.81
CA LYS A 58 -0.37 3.60 -6.79
C LYS A 58 -0.93 3.90 -8.19
N ARG A 59 -1.97 3.17 -8.63
CA ARG A 59 -2.63 3.36 -9.93
C ARG A 59 -3.18 4.78 -10.09
N MET A 60 -3.87 5.30 -9.07
CA MET A 60 -4.32 6.69 -9.05
C MET A 60 -3.14 7.65 -9.27
N GLY A 61 -2.04 7.41 -8.57
CA GLY A 61 -0.84 8.24 -8.71
C GLY A 61 -0.21 8.21 -10.08
N THR A 62 -0.11 7.02 -10.66
CA THR A 62 0.45 6.83 -12.00
C THR A 62 -0.42 7.52 -13.03
N ALA A 63 -1.74 7.33 -12.97
CA ALA A 63 -2.69 8.00 -13.85
C ALA A 63 -2.57 9.54 -13.81
N LEU A 64 -2.46 10.12 -12.61
CA LEU A 64 -2.29 11.57 -12.46
C LEU A 64 -0.95 12.05 -13.04
N ARG A 65 0.12 11.28 -12.88
CA ARG A 65 1.45 11.63 -13.41
C ARG A 65 1.51 11.50 -14.94
N GLU A 66 0.90 10.46 -15.51
CA GLU A 66 0.79 10.28 -16.95
C GLU A 66 0.01 11.42 -17.59
N LEU A 67 -1.16 11.74 -17.02
CA LEU A 67 -1.97 12.86 -17.48
C LEU A 67 -1.21 14.19 -17.37
N ASN A 68 -0.43 14.38 -16.31
CA ASN A 68 0.42 15.55 -16.15
C ASN A 68 1.49 15.63 -17.26
N SER A 69 2.15 14.52 -17.58
CA SER A 69 3.17 14.47 -18.62
C SER A 69 2.60 14.73 -20.01
N GLN A 70 1.43 14.17 -20.33
CA GLN A 70 0.76 14.36 -21.61
C GLN A 70 0.20 15.78 -21.77
N GLY A 71 -0.46 16.30 -20.73
CA GLY A 71 -1.16 17.58 -20.77
C GLY A 71 -0.33 18.77 -20.32
N LYS A 72 0.93 18.57 -19.89
CA LYS A 72 1.81 19.59 -19.26
C LYS A 72 1.08 20.38 -18.16
N LEU A 73 0.40 19.67 -17.26
CA LEU A 73 -0.47 20.26 -16.23
C LEU A 73 0.29 20.77 -14.99
N GLY A 74 1.59 20.53 -14.93
CA GLY A 74 2.48 20.80 -13.82
C GLY A 74 3.25 22.10 -14.00
N GLY A 75 4.47 22.15 -13.45
CA GLY A 75 5.37 23.30 -13.53
C GLY A 75 5.45 24.11 -12.24
N LYS A 76 6.08 25.29 -12.33
CA LYS A 76 6.19 26.26 -11.23
C LYS A 76 4.93 27.13 -11.20
N GLY A 77 4.40 27.40 -10.01
CA GLY A 77 3.24 28.27 -9.80
C GLY A 77 2.05 27.57 -9.14
N ALA A 78 1.16 28.37 -8.55
CA ALA A 78 -0.10 27.90 -7.97
C ALA A 78 -1.03 27.35 -9.06
N GLY A 79 -2.02 26.52 -8.67
CA GLY A 79 -3.01 26.01 -9.62
C GLY A 79 -2.59 24.76 -10.40
N LYS A 80 -1.34 24.29 -10.27
CA LYS A 80 -0.75 23.23 -11.11
C LYS A 80 -0.78 21.84 -10.47
N LEU A 81 -0.78 20.81 -11.32
CA LEU A 81 -0.69 19.41 -10.93
C LEU A 81 0.77 19.01 -10.60
N THR A 82 1.28 19.53 -9.49
CA THR A 82 2.64 19.22 -9.03
C THR A 82 2.76 17.79 -8.47
N ALA A 83 3.97 17.24 -8.36
CA ALA A 83 4.18 15.93 -7.73
C ALA A 83 3.64 15.87 -6.29
N LYS A 84 3.76 16.97 -5.53
CA LYS A 84 3.19 17.11 -4.18
C LYS A 84 1.66 17.01 -4.23
N LYS A 85 1.02 17.66 -5.20
CA LYS A 85 -0.44 17.61 -5.38
C LYS A 85 -0.90 16.22 -5.84
N CYS A 86 -0.23 15.57 -6.79
CA CYS A 86 -0.53 14.19 -7.17
C CYS A 86 -0.52 13.25 -5.95
N LYS A 87 0.46 13.42 -5.06
CA LYS A 87 0.54 12.62 -3.83
C LYS A 87 -0.59 12.94 -2.84
N SER A 88 -1.00 14.20 -2.74
CA SER A 88 -2.15 14.60 -1.93
C SER A 88 -3.46 13.98 -2.45
N LEU A 89 -3.72 14.06 -3.75
CA LEU A 89 -4.90 13.43 -4.39
C LEU A 89 -4.90 11.91 -4.21
N GLN A 90 -3.75 11.26 -4.36
CA GLN A 90 -3.59 9.83 -4.05
C GLN A 90 -4.00 9.50 -2.61
N ASN A 91 -3.56 10.32 -1.64
CA ASN A 91 -3.89 10.10 -0.24
C ASN A 91 -5.38 10.31 0.04
N TYR A 92 -6.01 11.33 -0.57
CA TYR A 92 -7.47 11.50 -0.47
C TYR A 92 -8.21 10.29 -1.03
N TYR A 93 -7.80 9.78 -2.19
CA TYR A 93 -8.38 8.58 -2.79
C TYR A 93 -8.32 7.36 -1.85
N ARG A 94 -7.13 7.07 -1.30
CA ARG A 94 -6.97 5.95 -0.34
C ARG A 94 -7.77 6.17 0.95
N GLY A 95 -7.78 7.39 1.47
CA GLY A 95 -8.54 7.73 2.68
C GLY A 95 -10.04 7.58 2.47
N ALA A 96 -10.55 8.02 1.33
CA ALA A 96 -11.96 7.90 0.96
C ALA A 96 -12.43 6.44 0.92
N ILE A 97 -11.63 5.53 0.36
CA ILE A 97 -11.94 4.09 0.34
C ILE A 97 -11.94 3.52 1.77
N LEU A 98 -10.87 3.77 2.54
CA LEU A 98 -10.72 3.17 3.87
C LEU A 98 -11.77 3.67 4.87
N ASN A 99 -12.19 4.93 4.76
CA ASN A 99 -13.17 5.51 5.67
C ASN A 99 -14.62 5.20 5.27
N ASN A 100 -14.86 4.62 4.08
CA ASN A 100 -16.20 4.33 3.56
C ASN A 100 -16.34 2.88 3.06
N GLN A 101 -15.61 1.93 3.65
CA GLN A 101 -15.60 0.50 3.27
C GLN A 101 -16.99 -0.12 3.08
N LYS A 102 -17.98 0.35 3.85
CA LYS A 102 -19.35 -0.19 3.86
C LYS A 102 -20.28 0.41 2.80
N SER A 103 -19.86 1.45 2.08
CA SER A 103 -20.74 2.15 1.12
C SER A 103 -19.99 2.59 -0.12
N ILE A 104 -20.34 2.01 -1.27
CA ILE A 104 -19.79 2.42 -2.57
C ILE A 104 -20.13 3.89 -2.87
N ASP A 105 -21.37 4.31 -2.62
CA ASP A 105 -21.76 5.71 -2.80
C ASP A 105 -21.01 6.65 -1.86
N GLY A 106 -20.77 6.23 -0.62
CA GLY A 106 -19.92 6.94 0.33
C GLY A 106 -18.49 7.08 -0.18
N MET A 107 -17.91 6.01 -0.75
CA MET A 107 -16.59 6.07 -1.39
C MET A 107 -16.60 7.07 -2.55
N LYS A 108 -17.57 6.98 -3.47
CA LYS A 108 -17.69 7.89 -4.61
C LYS A 108 -17.77 9.34 -4.16
N ALA A 109 -18.64 9.63 -3.20
CA ALA A 109 -18.84 10.97 -2.65
C ALA A 109 -17.55 11.51 -2.02
N ALA A 110 -16.87 10.71 -1.20
CA ALA A 110 -15.63 11.10 -0.53
C ALA A 110 -14.44 11.27 -1.51
N ILE A 111 -14.35 10.43 -2.56
CA ILE A 111 -13.33 10.58 -3.60
C ILE A 111 -13.55 11.90 -4.36
N TRP A 112 -14.79 12.20 -4.75
CA TRP A 112 -15.13 13.50 -5.37
C TRP A 112 -14.84 14.67 -4.45
N ALA A 113 -15.18 14.56 -3.16
CA ALA A 113 -14.88 15.59 -2.17
C ALA A 113 -13.39 15.93 -2.13
N GLY A 114 -12.50 14.93 -2.22
CA GLY A 114 -11.05 15.17 -2.26
C GLY A 114 -10.58 15.97 -3.48
N LEU A 115 -11.22 15.78 -4.65
CA LEU A 115 -10.93 16.59 -5.84
C LEU A 115 -11.48 18.01 -5.71
N LEU A 116 -12.74 18.15 -5.30
CA LEU A 116 -13.40 19.45 -5.12
C LEU A 116 -12.66 20.30 -4.09
N HIS A 117 -12.30 19.71 -2.95
CA HIS A 117 -11.43 20.33 -1.95
C HIS A 117 -10.12 20.82 -2.55
N SER A 118 -9.52 20.03 -3.45
CA SER A 118 -8.27 20.40 -4.11
C SER A 118 -8.43 21.50 -5.16
N MET A 119 -9.64 21.75 -5.65
CA MET A 119 -9.99 22.81 -6.61
C MET A 119 -10.57 24.07 -5.92
N SER A 120 -10.76 24.02 -4.60
CA SER A 120 -11.35 25.09 -3.82
C SER A 120 -10.42 26.30 -3.71
N SER A 121 -11.00 27.50 -3.79
CA SER A 121 -10.33 28.79 -3.54
C SER A 121 -11.19 29.68 -2.63
N ASP A 122 -10.66 30.84 -2.24
CA ASP A 122 -11.41 31.80 -1.41
C ASP A 122 -12.60 32.38 -2.17
N GLU A 123 -12.46 32.60 -3.49
CA GLU A 123 -13.52 33.11 -4.36
C GLU A 123 -14.59 32.05 -4.68
N ASN A 124 -14.22 30.78 -4.65
CA ASN A 124 -15.11 29.66 -4.95
C ASN A 124 -14.86 28.48 -4.00
N PRO A 125 -15.40 28.52 -2.77
CA PRO A 125 -15.23 27.46 -1.78
C PRO A 125 -16.01 26.20 -2.17
N MET A 126 -15.31 25.07 -2.34
CA MET A 126 -15.89 23.80 -2.81
C MET A 126 -15.84 22.71 -1.74
N HIS A 127 -16.19 23.05 -0.49
CA HIS A 127 -16.06 22.15 0.66
C HIS A 127 -17.33 21.39 1.04
N THR A 128 -18.45 21.61 0.36
CA THR A 128 -19.78 21.07 0.71
C THR A 128 -19.80 19.55 0.95
N ARG A 129 -18.98 18.78 0.22
CA ARG A 129 -18.90 17.32 0.32
C ARG A 129 -17.79 16.82 1.24
N CYS A 130 -17.04 17.71 1.88
CA CYS A 130 -15.91 17.34 2.72
C CYS A 130 -16.38 16.88 4.11
N SER A 131 -15.61 15.96 4.70
CA SER A 131 -15.85 15.51 6.07
C SER A 131 -15.19 16.45 7.08
N LEU A 132 -15.88 16.69 8.20
CA LEU A 132 -15.38 17.44 9.36
C LEU A 132 -14.06 16.85 9.92
N SER A 133 -13.83 15.56 9.73
CA SER A 133 -12.64 14.86 10.28
C SER A 133 -11.31 15.35 9.71
N TRP A 134 -11.30 15.98 8.53
CA TRP A 134 -10.06 16.39 7.86
C TRP A 134 -10.14 17.75 7.16
N CYS A 135 -11.34 18.28 6.93
CA CYS A 135 -11.52 19.55 6.23
C CYS A 135 -11.53 20.71 7.22
N TRP A 136 -10.47 21.52 7.17
CA TRP A 136 -10.33 22.71 8.01
C TRP A 136 -11.48 23.71 7.79
N TYR A 137 -11.92 23.88 6.54
CA TYR A 137 -12.97 24.83 6.19
C TYR A 137 -14.32 24.43 6.79
N ARG A 138 -14.74 23.17 6.60
CA ARG A 138 -15.97 22.64 7.20
C ARG A 138 -15.94 22.63 8.72
N LYS A 139 -14.76 22.41 9.29
CA LYS A 139 -14.60 22.44 10.73
C LYS A 139 -14.81 23.84 11.30
N ALA A 140 -14.23 24.86 10.68
CA ALA A 140 -14.47 26.26 11.05
C ALA A 140 -15.95 26.63 10.92
N GLU A 141 -16.62 26.23 9.83
CA GLU A 141 -18.07 26.45 9.66
C GLU A 141 -18.90 25.83 10.79
N GLU A 142 -18.56 24.61 11.22
CA GLU A 142 -19.27 23.90 12.30
C GLU A 142 -19.01 24.54 13.66
N ASP A 143 -17.77 24.98 13.91
CA ASP A 143 -17.36 25.65 15.15
C ASP A 143 -17.92 27.10 15.23
N GLY A 144 -18.51 27.61 14.15
CA GLY A 144 -19.06 28.98 14.06
C GLY A 144 -18.02 30.06 13.75
N ASP A 145 -16.81 29.64 13.35
CA ASP A 145 -15.68 30.50 13.03
C ASP A 145 -15.67 30.89 11.54
N ILE A 146 -15.04 32.03 11.23
CA ILE A 146 -14.77 32.43 9.84
C ILE A 146 -13.61 31.56 9.32
N PRO A 147 -13.80 30.78 8.23
CA PRO A 147 -12.72 29.97 7.69
C PRO A 147 -11.55 30.84 7.21
N ASP A 148 -10.34 30.44 7.57
CA ASP A 148 -9.10 31.07 7.10
C ASP A 148 -8.97 31.08 5.56
N SER A 149 -8.07 31.90 5.03
CA SER A 149 -7.79 31.91 3.58
C SER A 149 -7.17 30.59 3.11
N HIS A 150 -7.63 30.13 1.93
CA HIS A 150 -7.07 28.99 1.22
C HIS A 150 -5.59 29.17 0.90
N THR A 151 -5.09 30.40 0.79
CA THR A 151 -3.66 30.67 0.56
C THR A 151 -2.79 30.24 1.74
N GLN A 152 -3.33 30.29 2.97
CA GLN A 152 -2.63 29.92 4.20
C GLN A 152 -2.62 28.39 4.40
N HIS A 153 -3.74 27.72 4.11
CA HIS A 153 -3.88 26.27 4.34
C HIS A 153 -3.60 25.40 3.11
N THR A 154 -3.77 25.96 1.92
CA THR A 154 -3.77 25.25 0.65
C THR A 154 -2.92 25.99 -0.38
N GLN A 155 -1.62 26.16 -0.09
CA GLN A 155 -0.64 26.83 -0.97
C GLN A 155 -0.56 26.31 -2.42
N ASN A 156 -1.27 25.23 -2.76
CA ASN A 156 -1.34 24.68 -4.10
C ASN A 156 -2.76 24.17 -4.39
N PHE A 157 -3.78 25.03 -4.47
CA PHE A 157 -5.06 24.63 -5.08
C PHE A 157 -4.84 24.28 -6.56
N LEU A 158 -5.77 23.56 -7.17
CA LEU A 158 -5.80 23.28 -8.61
C LEU A 158 -6.68 24.31 -9.30
N THR A 159 -6.23 24.85 -10.44
CA THR A 159 -7.14 25.67 -11.24
C THR A 159 -8.28 24.82 -11.77
N ARG A 160 -9.41 25.47 -12.05
CA ARG A 160 -10.59 24.80 -12.62
C ARG A 160 -10.25 24.04 -13.92
N GLU A 161 -9.42 24.64 -14.77
CA GLU A 161 -8.95 24.03 -16.02
C GLU A 161 -8.17 22.73 -15.78
N VAL A 162 -7.24 22.72 -14.81
CA VAL A 162 -6.49 21.52 -14.46
C VAL A 162 -7.41 20.48 -13.84
N GLY A 163 -8.30 20.90 -12.93
CA GLY A 163 -9.28 20.02 -12.29
C GLY A 163 -10.23 19.35 -13.28
N GLN A 164 -10.71 20.08 -14.29
CA GLN A 164 -11.54 19.52 -15.36
C GLN A 164 -10.82 18.42 -16.14
N LYS A 165 -9.52 18.61 -16.43
CA LYS A 165 -8.72 17.57 -17.10
C LYS A 165 -8.52 16.32 -16.23
N LEU A 166 -8.67 16.40 -14.91
CA LEU A 166 -8.61 15.24 -14.02
C LEU A 166 -9.91 14.40 -14.01
N ILE A 167 -11.05 14.97 -14.40
CA ILE A 167 -12.37 14.32 -14.34
C ILE A 167 -12.39 12.92 -15.00
N PRO A 168 -11.82 12.71 -16.20
CA PRO A 168 -11.79 11.39 -16.83
C PRO A 168 -11.03 10.34 -16.00
N VAL A 169 -9.91 10.74 -15.36
CA VAL A 169 -9.16 9.86 -14.46
C VAL A 169 -10.01 9.47 -13.27
N TYR A 170 -10.75 10.43 -12.70
CA TYR A 170 -11.67 10.16 -11.61
C TYR A 170 -12.77 9.18 -12.03
N HIS A 171 -13.49 9.42 -13.13
CA HIS A 171 -14.52 8.48 -13.59
C HIS A 171 -14.02 7.04 -13.72
N ARG A 172 -12.83 6.84 -14.29
CA ARG A 172 -12.21 5.51 -14.39
C ARG A 172 -11.91 4.90 -13.02
N MET A 173 -11.45 5.70 -12.06
CA MET A 173 -11.08 5.26 -10.71
C MET A 173 -12.29 5.14 -9.76
N LEU A 174 -13.47 5.56 -10.18
CA LEU A 174 -14.75 5.45 -9.46
C LEU A 174 -15.68 4.36 -10.02
N SER A 175 -15.19 3.46 -10.87
CA SER A 175 -16.05 2.40 -11.40
C SER A 175 -16.57 1.49 -10.28
N ASP A 176 -17.85 1.12 -10.35
CA ASP A 176 -18.50 0.32 -9.30
C ASP A 176 -17.80 -1.02 -9.08
N SER A 177 -17.44 -1.70 -10.18
CA SER A 177 -16.69 -2.95 -10.13
C SER A 177 -15.30 -2.81 -9.49
N LEU A 178 -14.67 -1.64 -9.56
CA LEU A 178 -13.40 -1.41 -8.88
C LEU A 178 -13.63 -1.14 -7.38
N LEU A 179 -14.58 -0.27 -7.05
CA LEU A 179 -14.88 0.11 -5.67
C LEU A 179 -15.40 -1.07 -4.84
N GLN A 180 -16.29 -1.90 -5.42
CA GLN A 180 -16.81 -3.11 -4.78
C GLN A 180 -15.67 -4.04 -4.35
N ARG A 181 -14.69 -4.27 -5.25
CA ARG A 181 -13.51 -5.10 -4.96
C ARG A 181 -12.55 -4.50 -3.93
N MET A 182 -12.74 -3.25 -3.50
CA MET A 182 -11.91 -2.59 -2.48
C MET A 182 -12.63 -2.38 -1.13
N GLN A 183 -13.90 -2.80 -1.02
CA GLN A 183 -14.69 -2.65 0.22
C GLN A 183 -14.05 -3.32 1.43
N HIS A 184 -13.32 -4.42 1.22
CA HIS A 184 -12.63 -5.17 2.28
C HIS A 184 -11.47 -4.42 2.96
N GLY A 185 -10.94 -3.34 2.38
CA GLY A 185 -9.88 -2.56 3.05
C GLY A 185 -8.46 -3.16 2.96
N GLY A 186 -8.30 -4.32 2.34
CA GLY A 186 -7.12 -5.17 2.41
C GLY A 186 -5.93 -4.74 1.56
N THR A 187 -4.77 -5.27 1.93
CA THR A 187 -3.49 -5.04 1.25
C THR A 187 -2.69 -6.34 1.17
N GLN A 188 -1.90 -6.52 0.10
CA GLN A 188 -1.01 -7.67 -0.03
C GLN A 188 0.32 -7.56 0.74
N ASN A 189 0.54 -6.48 1.50
CA ASN A 189 1.81 -6.25 2.20
C ASN A 189 2.21 -7.41 3.15
N ALA A 190 1.23 -8.10 3.74
CA ALA A 190 1.48 -9.27 4.58
C ALA A 190 2.01 -10.47 3.77
N ASN A 191 1.58 -10.63 2.53
CA ASN A 191 2.07 -11.68 1.64
C ASN A 191 3.48 -11.34 1.13
N GLU A 192 3.74 -10.06 0.88
CA GLU A 192 5.05 -9.59 0.42
C GLU A 192 6.14 -9.62 1.51
N CYS A 193 5.77 -9.54 2.80
CA CYS A 193 6.76 -9.46 3.86
C CYS A 193 7.51 -10.78 4.09
N LEU A 194 6.87 -11.94 3.86
CA LEU A 194 7.53 -13.25 3.93
C LEU A 194 8.67 -13.36 2.92
N ASN A 195 8.49 -12.81 1.71
CA ASN A 195 9.52 -12.81 0.68
C ASN A 195 10.82 -12.20 1.21
N SER A 196 10.74 -11.06 1.91
CA SER A 196 11.93 -10.44 2.50
C SER A 196 12.68 -11.34 3.49
N VAL A 197 11.95 -12.17 4.24
CA VAL A 197 12.51 -13.10 5.25
C VAL A 197 13.21 -14.28 4.59
N ILE A 198 12.64 -14.80 3.49
CA ILE A 198 13.25 -15.82 2.64
C ILE A 198 14.55 -15.28 2.02
N TRP A 199 14.48 -14.12 1.37
CA TRP A 199 15.63 -13.56 0.65
C TRP A 199 16.73 -13.04 1.56
N ALA A 200 16.42 -12.74 2.83
CA ALA A 200 17.44 -12.45 3.84
C ALA A 200 18.29 -13.69 4.19
N ARG A 201 17.72 -14.90 4.10
CA ARG A 201 18.44 -16.17 4.34
C ARG A 201 19.13 -16.69 3.08
N CYS A 202 18.56 -16.42 1.92
CA CYS A 202 19.08 -16.86 0.64
C CYS A 202 18.98 -15.69 -0.35
N GLN A 203 20.07 -14.97 -0.59
CA GLN A 203 20.03 -13.79 -1.43
C GLN A 203 19.78 -14.13 -2.90
N LYS A 204 18.91 -13.35 -3.56
CA LYS A 204 18.60 -13.52 -5.00
C LYS A 204 19.80 -13.34 -5.92
N THR A 205 20.82 -12.63 -5.46
CA THR A 205 22.03 -12.29 -6.21
C THR A 205 23.04 -13.43 -6.28
N VAL A 206 22.80 -14.51 -5.53
CA VAL A 206 23.73 -15.64 -5.45
C VAL A 206 23.05 -16.87 -6.02
N PHE A 207 23.72 -17.53 -6.98
CA PHE A 207 23.26 -18.83 -7.47
C PHE A 207 23.42 -19.87 -6.37
N VAL A 208 22.33 -20.57 -6.04
CA VAL A 208 22.32 -21.62 -5.03
C VAL A 208 21.51 -22.82 -5.52
N GLY A 209 21.86 -24.02 -5.05
CA GLY A 209 21.11 -25.23 -5.36
C GLY A 209 19.71 -25.27 -4.72
N LYS A 210 18.81 -26.04 -5.31
CA LYS A 210 17.40 -26.21 -4.88
C LYS A 210 17.27 -26.51 -3.38
N SER A 211 18.04 -27.47 -2.85
CA SER A 211 17.95 -27.88 -1.44
C SER A 211 18.22 -26.73 -0.47
N ARG A 212 19.11 -25.80 -0.82
CA ARG A 212 19.41 -24.62 0.00
C ARG A 212 18.24 -23.63 0.00
N ILE A 213 17.58 -23.45 -1.14
CA ILE A 213 16.38 -22.61 -1.25
C ILE A 213 15.24 -23.21 -0.42
N GLU A 214 15.02 -24.52 -0.51
CA GLU A 214 13.98 -25.23 0.26
C GLU A 214 14.22 -25.11 1.77
N ALA A 215 15.45 -25.33 2.22
CA ALA A 215 15.81 -25.14 3.63
C ALA A 215 15.62 -23.69 4.09
N ALA A 216 16.07 -22.71 3.29
CA ALA A 216 15.91 -21.29 3.60
C ALA A 216 14.43 -20.88 3.67
N ALA A 217 13.60 -21.39 2.76
CA ALA A 217 12.16 -21.16 2.76
C ALA A 217 11.49 -21.80 3.99
N GLY A 218 11.80 -23.06 4.31
CA GLY A 218 11.28 -23.74 5.50
C GLY A 218 11.61 -23.03 6.80
N MET A 219 12.88 -22.64 6.98
CA MET A 219 13.31 -21.85 8.14
C MET A 219 12.64 -20.47 8.18
N ALA A 220 12.51 -19.79 7.04
CA ALA A 220 11.84 -18.50 6.97
C ALA A 220 10.37 -18.60 7.40
N ILE A 221 9.65 -19.61 6.91
CA ILE A 221 8.23 -19.85 7.24
C ILE A 221 8.07 -20.13 8.73
N ALA A 222 8.87 -21.02 9.30
CA ALA A 222 8.82 -21.34 10.72
C ALA A 222 9.14 -20.11 11.59
N THR A 223 10.20 -19.36 11.28
CA THR A 223 10.50 -18.13 12.03
C THR A 223 9.43 -17.05 11.87
N PHE A 224 8.80 -16.97 10.70
CA PHE A 224 7.77 -15.98 10.43
C PHE A 224 6.48 -16.26 11.20
N ASN A 225 6.07 -17.53 11.27
CA ASN A 225 4.82 -17.95 11.90
C ASN A 225 4.95 -18.12 13.42
N GLU A 226 5.99 -18.83 13.87
CA GLU A 226 6.12 -19.29 15.26
C GLU A 226 7.23 -18.56 16.03
N GLY A 227 8.14 -17.87 15.32
CA GLY A 227 9.28 -17.19 15.93
C GLY A 227 10.58 -17.98 15.87
N ALA A 228 11.64 -17.42 16.43
CA ALA A 228 12.97 -18.02 16.46
C ALA A 228 12.97 -19.38 17.18
N CYS A 229 12.20 -19.54 18.26
CA CYS A 229 12.10 -20.78 19.02
C CYS A 229 11.60 -21.97 18.18
N ALA A 230 10.89 -21.75 17.08
CA ALA A 230 10.47 -22.82 16.17
C ALA A 230 11.65 -23.63 15.61
N MET A 231 12.84 -23.01 15.55
CA MET A 231 14.06 -23.68 15.11
C MET A 231 14.56 -24.74 16.10
N LEU A 232 14.18 -24.68 17.37
CA LEU A 232 14.55 -25.72 18.35
C LEU A 232 13.99 -27.09 17.94
N GLY A 233 12.73 -27.14 17.51
CA GLY A 233 12.12 -28.39 17.02
C GLY A 233 12.70 -28.86 15.68
N ALA A 234 13.32 -27.98 14.88
CA ALA A 234 14.06 -28.37 13.69
C ALA A 234 15.44 -28.93 14.05
N MET A 235 16.13 -28.29 15.01
CA MET A 235 17.43 -28.74 15.54
C MET A 235 17.32 -30.15 16.13
N GLU A 236 16.31 -30.39 16.96
CA GLU A 236 16.05 -31.70 17.57
C GLU A 236 15.90 -32.81 16.52
N ARG A 237 15.10 -32.58 15.48
CA ARG A 237 14.90 -33.53 14.37
C ARG A 237 16.16 -33.77 13.53
N LEU A 238 17.08 -32.81 13.53
CA LEU A 238 18.39 -32.91 12.89
C LEU A 238 19.46 -33.46 13.85
N TRP A 239 19.08 -33.91 15.04
CA TRP A 239 19.98 -34.41 16.08
C TRP A 239 21.02 -33.36 16.53
N LEU A 240 20.66 -32.08 16.43
CA LEU A 240 21.46 -30.96 16.90
C LEU A 240 21.08 -30.64 18.34
N GLN A 241 22.02 -30.80 19.26
CA GLN A 241 21.83 -30.49 20.67
C GLN A 241 21.69 -28.98 20.88
N SER A 242 20.53 -28.53 21.37
CA SER A 242 20.33 -27.15 21.80
C SER A 242 20.83 -26.98 23.23
N THR A 243 21.70 -26.00 23.45
CA THR A 243 22.15 -25.63 24.80
C THR A 243 21.16 -24.66 25.45
N VAL A 244 21.25 -24.49 26.77
CA VAL A 244 20.49 -23.45 27.51
C VAL A 244 20.71 -22.07 26.88
N ILE A 245 21.96 -21.76 26.50
CA ILE A 245 22.32 -20.49 25.83
C ILE A 245 21.56 -20.33 24.50
N THR A 246 21.46 -21.39 23.70
CA THR A 246 20.72 -21.35 22.44
C THR A 246 19.23 -21.09 22.66
N VAL A 247 18.64 -21.78 23.63
CA VAL A 247 17.22 -21.63 23.98
C VAL A 247 16.92 -20.21 24.45
N ASP A 248 17.75 -19.67 25.35
CA ASP A 248 17.57 -18.32 25.88
C ASP A 248 17.76 -17.26 24.79
N ALA A 249 18.78 -17.39 23.93
CA ALA A 249 18.98 -16.46 22.81
C ALA A 249 17.81 -16.44 21.82
N MET A 250 17.20 -17.60 21.55
CA MET A 250 15.99 -17.67 20.70
C MET A 250 14.78 -17.04 21.38
N ARG A 251 14.58 -17.30 22.68
CA ARG A 251 13.51 -16.68 23.48
C ARG A 251 13.65 -15.16 23.50
N ASP A 252 14.84 -14.64 23.75
CA ASP A 252 15.12 -13.21 23.75
C ASP A 252 14.84 -12.58 22.38
N THR A 253 15.19 -13.28 21.30
CA THR A 253 14.88 -12.84 19.94
C THR A 253 13.38 -12.73 19.71
N ASP A 254 12.59 -13.69 20.22
CA ASP A 254 11.13 -13.67 20.12
C ASP A 254 10.49 -12.59 21.00
N LEU A 255 10.98 -12.41 22.23
CA LEU A 255 10.55 -11.31 23.11
C LEU A 255 10.83 -9.95 22.47
N LEU A 256 12.01 -9.77 21.88
CA LEU A 256 12.35 -8.56 21.13
C LEU A 256 11.45 -8.37 19.89
N ARG A 257 11.09 -9.44 19.19
CA ARG A 257 10.18 -9.40 18.03
C ARG A 257 8.79 -8.91 18.46
N ILE A 258 8.25 -9.46 19.55
CA ILE A 258 6.95 -9.08 20.12
C ILE A 258 6.99 -7.62 20.59
N SER A 259 7.97 -7.26 21.42
CA SER A 259 8.16 -5.90 21.91
C SER A 259 8.29 -4.88 20.78
N LYS A 260 9.04 -5.19 19.71
CA LYS A 260 9.13 -4.33 18.52
C LYS A 260 7.77 -4.21 17.81
N ALA A 261 7.01 -5.29 17.69
CA ALA A 261 5.69 -5.26 17.07
C ALA A 261 4.72 -4.35 17.85
N GLU A 262 4.69 -4.49 19.17
CA GLU A 262 3.89 -3.64 20.08
C GLU A 262 4.36 -2.18 20.06
N ALA A 263 5.66 -1.94 20.08
CA ALA A 263 6.20 -0.60 19.94
C ALA A 263 5.79 0.03 18.60
N ILE A 264 5.81 -0.74 17.50
CA ILE A 264 5.45 -0.26 16.15
C ILE A 264 3.96 0.11 16.04
N THR A 265 3.08 -0.54 16.80
CA THR A 265 1.65 -0.21 16.82
C THR A 265 1.35 1.06 17.64
N SER A 266 2.23 1.41 18.60
CA SER A 266 2.14 2.65 19.39
C SER A 266 2.13 3.92 18.54
N SER A 267 1.28 4.87 18.92
CA SER A 267 1.11 6.16 18.25
C SER A 267 2.39 7.01 18.30
N ALA A 268 3.15 6.94 19.40
CA ALA A 268 4.40 7.68 19.57
C ALA A 268 5.49 7.22 18.57
N VAL A 269 5.65 5.89 18.41
CA VAL A 269 6.61 5.32 17.47
C VAL A 269 6.18 5.54 16.02
N LYS A 270 4.87 5.49 15.73
CA LYS A 270 4.33 5.90 14.41
C LYS A 270 4.71 7.34 14.06
N ARG A 271 4.57 8.29 15.00
CA ARG A 271 5.00 9.70 14.82
C ARG A 271 6.51 9.81 14.61
N ARG A 272 7.31 9.16 15.47
CA ARG A 272 8.80 9.18 15.37
C ARG A 272 9.28 8.63 14.03
N ARG A 273 8.73 7.50 13.58
CA ARG A 273 9.05 6.89 12.28
C ARG A 273 8.68 7.80 11.10
N LYS A 274 7.54 8.49 11.17
CA LYS A 274 7.13 9.48 10.16
C LYS A 274 8.14 10.63 10.10
N SER A 275 8.56 11.15 11.26
CA SER A 275 9.60 12.19 11.36
C SER A 275 10.93 11.74 10.76
N LEU A 276 11.44 10.57 11.16
CA LEU A 276 12.69 10.01 10.62
C LEU A 276 12.62 9.75 9.12
N SER A 277 11.48 9.27 8.60
CA SER A 277 11.28 9.08 7.15
C SER A 277 11.33 10.41 6.40
N THR A 278 10.72 11.46 6.94
CA THR A 278 10.78 12.81 6.37
C THR A 278 12.20 13.36 6.40
N ALA A 279 12.91 13.23 7.52
CA ALA A 279 14.30 13.65 7.65
C ALA A 279 15.22 12.92 6.64
N LYS A 280 15.07 11.60 6.48
CA LYS A 280 15.81 10.83 5.47
C LYS A 280 15.50 11.28 4.05
N LYS A 281 14.24 11.61 3.73
CA LYS A 281 13.87 12.14 2.41
C LYS A 281 14.45 13.51 2.16
N LEU A 282 14.45 14.38 3.17
CA LEU A 282 15.07 15.71 3.09
C LEU A 282 16.58 15.57 2.84
N LYS A 283 17.25 14.69 3.60
CA LYS A 283 18.68 14.39 3.42
C LYS A 283 18.96 13.87 2.00
N ARG A 284 18.19 12.91 1.50
CA ARG A 284 18.33 12.39 0.13
C ARG A 284 18.08 13.46 -0.93
N HIS A 285 17.11 14.35 -0.70
CA HIS A 285 16.85 15.48 -1.60
C HIS A 285 18.02 16.45 -1.62
N GLN A 286 18.58 16.78 -0.46
CA GLN A 286 19.78 17.62 -0.34
C GLN A 286 21.00 16.97 -1.01
N GLN A 287 21.19 15.66 -0.82
CA GLN A 287 22.24 14.89 -1.50
C GLN A 287 22.06 14.94 -3.03
N GLY A 288 20.84 14.69 -3.53
CA GLY A 288 20.55 14.77 -4.96
C GLY A 288 20.70 16.18 -5.56
N LEU A 289 20.50 17.24 -4.76
CA LEU A 289 20.83 18.61 -5.20
C LEU A 289 22.35 18.84 -5.30
N GLY A 290 23.14 18.24 -4.41
CA GLY A 290 24.61 18.35 -4.41
C GLY A 290 25.29 17.49 -5.46
N GLU A 291 24.73 16.33 -5.79
CA GLU A 291 25.27 15.39 -6.79
C GLU A 291 24.97 15.81 -8.24
N GLY A 292 24.02 16.72 -8.47
CA GLY A 292 23.63 17.15 -9.82
C GLY A 292 22.84 16.08 -10.61
N LEU A 293 22.65 16.31 -11.91
CA LEU A 293 21.99 15.35 -12.82
C LEU A 293 22.94 14.18 -13.11
N THR A 294 22.82 13.08 -12.36
CA THR A 294 23.72 11.93 -12.50
C THR A 294 23.37 11.00 -13.66
N TYR A 295 22.10 10.98 -14.11
CA TYR A 295 21.69 10.20 -15.29
C TYR A 295 20.54 10.90 -16.05
N GLY A 296 20.80 11.24 -17.32
CA GLY A 296 19.78 11.64 -18.30
C GLY A 296 19.39 10.45 -19.17
N ALA A 297 18.13 10.37 -19.60
CA ALA A 297 17.70 9.36 -20.56
C ALA A 297 18.47 9.56 -21.88
N GLY A 298 19.32 8.59 -22.24
CA GLY A 298 20.10 8.61 -23.48
C GLY A 298 21.46 9.31 -23.42
N MET A 299 22.11 9.42 -22.26
CA MET A 299 23.52 9.81 -22.23
C MET A 299 24.40 8.56 -22.35
N ALA A 300 25.15 8.49 -23.45
CA ALA A 300 26.24 7.55 -23.70
C ALA A 300 27.48 7.90 -22.88
#